data_AF-A0A3P7JV45-F1
#
_entry.id   AF-A0A3P7JV45-F1
#
_cell.length_a   1.000
_cell.length_b   1.000
_cell.length_c   1.000
_cell.angle_alpha   90.00
_cell.angle_beta   90.00
_cell.angle_gamma   90.00
#
_symmetry.space_group_name_H-M   'P 1'
#
loop_
_entity.id
_entity.type
_entity.pdbx_description
1 polymer ?
#
loop_
_entity_poly.entity_id
_entity_poly.type
_entity_poly.pdbx_seq_one_letter_code
_entity_poly.pdbx_strand_id
1 'polypeptide(L)' 'MVTPKVRKEARNFFNCSDLEGAEIESQGKEGTAGSHWEKRIFENEAMTGVATQVFALSRITLALFEDSGWYNVDYE' A
#
# COMPACT_ATOMS: atom_id res chain seq x y z
N MET A 1 4.77 5.55 -2.95
CA MET A 1 4.35 6.29 -1.75
C MET A 1 5.47 6.27 -0.72
N VAL A 2 5.91 7.46 -0.29
CA VAL A 2 7.11 7.63 0.54
C VAL A 2 6.83 8.29 1.89
N THR A 3 5.56 8.34 2.29
CA THR A 3 5.15 8.90 3.58
C THR A 3 5.71 8.06 4.74
N PRO A 4 5.89 8.66 5.94
CA PRO A 4 6.69 8.04 7.00
C PRO A 4 6.21 6.66 7.45
N LYS A 5 4.89 6.46 7.68
CA LYS A 5 4.36 5.16 8.12
C LYS A 5 4.33 4.17 6.97
N VAL A 6 3.95 4.58 5.76
CA VAL A 6 3.99 3.68 4.59
C VAL A 6 5.40 3.17 4.34
N ARG A 7 6.42 4.04 4.42
CA ARG A 7 7.83 3.63 4.30
C ARG A 7 8.22 2.65 5.40
N LYS A 8 7.85 2.91 6.65
CA LYS A 8 8.13 2.02 7.79
C LYS A 8 7.53 0.64 7.55
N GLU A 9 6.25 0.56 7.21
CA GLU A 9 5.57 -0.73 7.02
C GLU A 9 6.01 -1.44 5.73
N ALA A 10 6.38 -0.72 4.67
CA ALA A 10 6.98 -1.32 3.48
C ALA A 10 8.33 -1.99 3.80
N ARG A 11 9.19 -1.31 4.57
CA ARG A 11 10.47 -1.89 5.03
C ARG A 11 10.26 -3.13 5.88
N ASN A 12 9.28 -3.11 6.78
CA ASN A 12 8.91 -4.26 7.60
C ASN A 12 8.41 -5.43 6.74
N PHE A 13 7.50 -5.16 5.80
CA PHE A 13 6.87 -6.17 4.95
C PHE A 13 7.89 -6.91 4.08
N PHE A 14 8.83 -6.17 3.46
CA PHE A 14 9.87 -6.75 2.59
C PHE A 14 11.16 -7.11 3.34
N ASN A 15 11.23 -6.86 4.65
CA ASN A 15 12.44 -7.01 5.46
C ASN A 15 13.68 -6.34 4.82
N CYS A 16 13.49 -5.10 4.33
CA CYS A 16 14.46 -4.35 3.55
C CYS A 16 14.55 -2.93 4.11
N SER A 17 15.62 -2.62 4.87
CA SER A 17 15.71 -1.39 5.67
C SER A 17 15.95 -0.12 4.86
N ASP A 18 16.51 -0.26 3.67
CA ASP A 18 16.84 0.83 2.73
C ASP A 18 15.71 1.13 1.75
N LEU A 19 14.63 0.34 1.75
CA LEU A 19 13.47 0.56 0.88
C LEU A 19 12.92 1.98 1.04
N GLU A 20 12.67 2.67 -0.08
CA GLU A 20 12.27 4.07 -0.08
C GLU A 20 10.78 4.26 0.29
N GLY A 21 9.95 3.27 -0.02
CA GLY A 21 8.50 3.31 0.16
C GLY A 21 7.78 2.15 -0.50
N ALA A 22 6.47 2.29 -0.73
CA ALA A 22 5.65 1.32 -1.43
C ALA A 22 5.37 1.75 -2.88
N GLU A 23 5.41 0.83 -3.85
CA GLU A 23 5.11 1.14 -5.25
C GLU A 23 3.62 1.45 -5.47
N ILE A 24 3.34 2.42 -6.33
CA ILE A 24 2.00 2.79 -6.77
C ILE A 24 1.79 2.24 -8.17
N GLU A 25 0.58 1.76 -8.44
CA GLU A 25 0.18 1.15 -9.70
C GLU A 25 0.54 2.06 -10.88
N SER A 26 1.32 1.50 -11.80
CA SER A 26 1.86 2.21 -12.95
C SER A 26 1.10 1.88 -14.24
N GLN A 27 0.26 0.85 -14.22
CA GLN A 27 -0.48 0.35 -15.37
C GLN A 27 -1.99 0.65 -15.27
N GLY A 28 -2.68 0.48 -16.40
CA GLY A 28 -4.12 0.74 -16.51
C GLY A 28 -4.43 2.11 -17.10
N LYS A 29 -5.67 2.57 -16.87
CA LYS A 29 -6.18 3.86 -17.36
C LYS A 29 -6.38 4.83 -16.19
N GLU A 30 -6.93 5.99 -16.52
CA GLU A 30 -7.50 6.92 -15.53
C GLU A 30 -8.41 6.17 -14.56
N GLY A 31 -8.21 6.41 -13.27
CA GLY A 31 -8.88 5.69 -12.18
C GLY A 31 -8.16 4.44 -11.67
N THR A 32 -7.07 3.99 -12.33
CA THR A 32 -6.24 2.88 -11.85
C THR A 32 -4.81 3.32 -11.60
N ALA A 33 -4.12 3.75 -12.65
CA ALA A 33 -2.73 4.21 -12.54
C ALA A 33 -2.66 5.41 -11.58
N GLY A 34 -1.73 5.37 -10.63
CA GLY A 34 -1.52 6.44 -9.65
C GLY A 34 -2.46 6.40 -8.43
N SER A 35 -3.51 5.58 -8.42
CA SER A 35 -4.53 5.58 -7.34
C SER A 35 -4.56 4.30 -6.50
N HIS A 36 -3.81 3.28 -6.92
CA HIS A 36 -3.79 1.96 -6.30
C HIS A 36 -2.37 1.53 -5.93
N TRP A 37 -2.23 0.53 -5.05
CA TRP A 37 -0.94 -0.14 -4.87
C TRP A 37 -0.58 -0.97 -6.09
N GLU A 38 0.72 -1.01 -6.42
CA GLU A 38 1.24 -1.80 -7.53
C GLU A 38 0.90 -3.28 -7.35
N LYS A 39 0.04 -3.81 -8.22
CA LYS A 39 -0.49 -5.16 -8.07
C LYS A 39 0.58 -6.23 -8.16
N ARG A 40 1.62 -6.02 -8.98
CA ARG A 40 2.75 -6.96 -9.08
C ARG A 40 3.44 -7.19 -7.73
N ILE A 41 3.45 -6.18 -6.88
CA ILE A 41 4.13 -6.21 -5.58
C ILE A 41 3.20 -6.69 -4.47
N PHE A 42 1.94 -6.25 -4.48
CA PHE A 42 1.03 -6.44 -3.35
C PHE A 42 -0.14 -7.40 -3.60
N GLU A 43 -0.30 -7.91 -4.83
CA GLU A 43 -1.25 -8.92 -5.31
C GLU A 43 -2.63 -8.94 -4.63
N ASN A 44 -2.71 -9.54 -3.43
CA ASN A 44 -3.89 -9.75 -2.60
C ASN A 44 -4.23 -8.57 -1.68
N GLU A 45 -3.65 -7.40 -1.87
CA GLU A 45 -3.95 -6.21 -1.08
C GLU A 45 -5.25 -5.55 -1.57
N ALA A 46 -6.10 -5.13 -0.63
CA ALA A 46 -7.44 -4.61 -0.88
C ALA A 46 -7.51 -3.37 -1.80
N MET A 47 -6.44 -2.57 -1.84
CA MET A 47 -6.31 -1.34 -2.62
C MET A 47 -5.45 -1.52 -3.88
N THR A 48 -5.22 -2.75 -4.35
CA THR A 48 -4.65 -2.98 -5.70
C THR A 48 -5.66 -2.62 -6.79
N GLY A 49 -5.18 -2.33 -8.01
CA GLY A 49 -6.01 -1.86 -9.13
C GLY A 49 -7.03 -2.86 -9.67
N VAL A 50 -6.89 -4.14 -9.32
CA VAL A 50 -7.79 -5.22 -9.76
C VAL A 50 -8.03 -6.16 -8.59
N ALA A 51 -9.30 -6.36 -8.25
CA ALA A 51 -9.70 -7.28 -7.19
C ALA A 51 -9.27 -8.72 -7.48
N THR A 52 -8.91 -9.44 -6.43
CA THR A 52 -8.62 -10.89 -6.43
C THR A 52 -9.65 -11.60 -5.55
N GLN A 53 -9.69 -12.93 -5.60
CA GLN A 53 -10.56 -13.72 -4.73
C GLN A 53 -10.26 -13.48 -3.23
N VAL A 54 -9.01 -13.14 -2.91
CA VAL A 54 -8.58 -12.79 -1.56
C VAL A 54 -8.09 -11.35 -1.58
N PHE A 55 -8.67 -10.53 -0.72
CA PHE A 55 -8.25 -9.15 -0.50
C PHE A 55 -8.04 -8.91 0.99
N ALA A 56 -6.78 -8.70 1.38
CA ALA A 56 -6.39 -8.39 2.74
C ALA A 56 -6.26 -6.87 2.89
N LEU A 57 -6.88 -6.33 3.94
CA LEU A 57 -6.57 -4.98 4.41
C LEU A 57 -5.22 -5.06 5.12
N SER A 58 -4.15 -4.68 4.42
CA SER A 58 -2.80 -4.86 4.92
C SER A 58 -2.35 -3.70 5.81
N ARG A 59 -1.26 -3.94 6.57
CA ARG A 59 -0.55 -2.88 7.30
C ARG A 59 -0.07 -1.74 6.39
N ILE A 60 0.10 -1.97 5.08
CA ILE A 60 0.47 -0.93 4.11
C ILE A 60 -0.68 0.06 3.88
N THR A 61 -1.91 -0.42 3.67
CA THR A 61 -3.08 0.44 3.54
C THR A 61 -3.42 1.14 4.86
N LEU A 62 -3.31 0.43 5.98
CA LEU A 62 -3.46 1.01 7.32
C LEU A 62 -2.46 2.14 7.55
N ALA A 63 -1.20 1.97 7.13
CA ALA A 63 -0.19 3.01 7.21
C ALA A 63 -0.50 4.24 6.35
N LEU A 64 -1.08 4.05 5.15
CA LEU A 64 -1.54 5.16 4.34
C LEU A 64 -2.69 5.91 5.01
N PHE A 65 -3.63 5.20 5.63
CA PHE A 65 -4.72 5.83 6.39
C PHE A 65 -4.21 6.63 7.58
N GLU A 66 -3.22 6.13 8.31
CA GLU A 66 -2.59 6.87 9.40
C GLU A 66 -1.85 8.12 8.88
N ASP A 67 -1.03 7.96 7.83
CA ASP A 67 -0.27 9.08 7.22
C ASP A 67 -1.18 10.13 6.58
N SER A 68 -2.41 9.78 6.19
CA SER A 68 -3.39 10.74 5.65
C SER A 68 -3.85 11.77 6.68
N GLY A 69 -3.74 11.45 7.97
CA GLY A 69 -4.26 12.27 9.07
C GLY A 69 -5.78 12.23 9.24
N TRP A 70 -6.50 11.43 8.43
CA TRP A 70 -7.96 11.31 8.52
C TRP A 70 -8.42 10.25 9.52
N TYR A 71 -7.55 9.30 9.84
CA TYR A 71 -7.90 8.13 10.65
C TYR A 71 -6.93 7.96 11.80
N ASN A 72 -7.45 7.50 12.93
CA ASN A 72 -6.66 6.79 13.93
C ASN A 72 -6.78 5.30 13.64
N VAL A 73 -5.65 4.61 13.57
CA VAL A 73 -5.57 3.28 12.98
C VAL A 73 -5.13 2.26 14.02
N ASP A 74 -5.87 1.16 14.09
CA ASP A 74 -5.46 -0.04 14.82
C ASP A 74 -4.79 -1.01 13.83
N TYR A 75 -3.63 -1.53 14.22
CA TYR A 75 -2.84 -2.44 13.40
C TYR A 75 -2.94 -3.91 13.85
N GLU A 76 -3.62 -4.17 14.97
CA GLU A 76 -3.76 -5.50 15.59
C GLU A 76 -5.01 -6.27 15.11
#